data_AF-A0A8D8TKY6-F1
#
_entry.id   AF-A0A8D8TKY6-F1
#
_cell.length_a   1.000
_cell.length_b   1.000
_cell.length_c   1.000
_cell.angle_alpha   90.00
_cell.angle_beta   90.00
_cell.angle_gamma   90.00
#
_symmetry.space_group_name_H-M   'P 1'
#
loop_
_entity.id
_entity.type
_entity.pdbx_description
1 polymer ?
#
loop_
_entity_poly.entity_id
_entity_poly.type
_entity_poly.pdbx_seq_one_letter_code
_entity_poly.pdbx_strand_id
1 'polypeptide(L)'
;HEGIRFPCKKCSASFSQKQSLNRHQLAHEGIKFPCNKCSASFSQKGYLKTHQLAVHESITKFTCNECLKTFSLEIHLKRHLLTHRRIRFSCDQCSKSYSEKGSLKKH
;
A
#
# COMPACT_ATOMS: atom_id res chain seq x y z
N HIS A 1 -1.49 -26.42 8.50
CA HIS A 1 -2.43 -25.84 7.52
C HIS A 1 -1.69 -25.67 6.19
N GLU A 2 -1.55 -26.73 5.40
CA GLU A 2 -0.98 -26.66 4.05
C GLU A 2 -2.06 -26.14 3.11
N GLY A 3 -2.21 -24.81 3.06
CA GLY A 3 -3.19 -24.16 2.18
C GLY A 3 -2.80 -24.29 0.72
N ILE A 4 -3.77 -24.62 -0.14
CA ILE A 4 -3.61 -24.68 -1.61
C ILE A 4 -2.90 -23.41 -2.10
N ARG A 5 -1.79 -23.59 -2.81
CA ARG A 5 -1.05 -22.50 -3.45
C ARG A 5 -1.36 -22.44 -4.94
N PHE A 6 -1.44 -21.23 -5.46
CA PHE A 6 -1.73 -20.91 -6.85
C PHE A 6 -0.46 -20.36 -7.52
N PRO A 7 0.33 -21.20 -8.21
CA PRO A 7 1.55 -20.77 -8.87
C PRO A 7 1.25 -19.96 -10.13
N CYS A 8 2.10 -18.97 -10.42
CA CYS A 8 2.11 -18.29 -11.69
C CYS A 8 2.79 -19.17 -12.75
N LYS A 9 2.25 -19.19 -13.97
CA LYS A 9 2.84 -19.93 -15.09
C LYS A 9 3.96 -19.16 -15.81
N LYS A 10 4.05 -17.84 -15.59
CA LYS A 10 5.00 -16.93 -16.28
C LYS A 10 6.21 -16.56 -15.41
N CYS A 11 6.20 -16.86 -14.12
CA CYS A 11 7.32 -16.61 -13.20
C CYS A 11 7.23 -17.52 -11.97
N SER A 12 8.27 -17.50 -11.12
CA SER A 12 8.35 -18.34 -9.90
C SER A 12 7.44 -17.90 -8.75
N ALA A 13 6.57 -16.90 -8.96
CA ALA A 13 5.67 -16.42 -7.91
C ALA A 13 4.55 -17.42 -7.63
N SER A 14 4.17 -17.56 -6.36
CA SER A 14 3.05 -18.40 -5.93
C SER A 14 2.23 -17.70 -4.86
N PHE A 15 0.91 -17.84 -4.94
CA PHE A 15 -0.04 -17.07 -4.13
C PHE A 15 -0.92 -17.99 -3.30
N SER A 16 -1.29 -17.56 -2.09
CA SER A 16 -2.22 -18.29 -1.23
C SER A 16 -3.69 -18.16 -1.67
N GLN A 17 -3.99 -17.28 -2.62
CA GLN A 17 -5.34 -16.99 -3.09
C GLN A 17 -5.38 -16.85 -4.61
N LYS A 18 -6.38 -17.45 -5.26
CA LYS A 18 -6.61 -17.36 -6.70
C LYS A 18 -6.79 -15.91 -7.17
N GLN A 19 -7.50 -15.08 -6.41
CA GLN A 19 -7.67 -13.66 -6.75
C GLN A 19 -6.33 -12.91 -6.80
N SER A 20 -5.40 -13.24 -5.91
CA SER A 20 -4.07 -12.63 -5.90
C SER A 20 -3.25 -13.05 -7.11
N LEU A 21 -3.34 -14.32 -7.52
CA LEU A 21 -2.74 -14.80 -8.78
C LEU A 21 -3.33 -14.08 -10.00
N ASN A 22 -4.66 -14.00 -10.11
CA ASN A 22 -5.32 -13.32 -11.25
C ASN A 22 -4.86 -11.87 -11.36
N ARG A 23 -4.81 -11.14 -10.24
CA ARG A 23 -4.31 -9.76 -10.21
C ARG A 23 -2.84 -9.68 -10.62
N HIS A 24 -2.02 -10.61 -10.18
CA HIS A 24 -0.61 -10.67 -10.57
C HIS A 24 -0.45 -10.93 -12.08
N GLN A 25 -1.29 -11.77 -12.68
CA GLN A 25 -1.27 -12.04 -14.12
C GLN A 25 -1.53 -10.78 -14.96
N LEU A 26 -2.42 -9.88 -14.50
CA LEU A 26 -2.63 -8.58 -15.15
C LEU A 26 -1.33 -7.76 -15.28
N ALA A 27 -0.41 -7.89 -14.32
CA ALA A 27 0.88 -7.20 -14.38
C ALA A 27 1.78 -7.75 -15.49
N HIS A 28 1.71 -9.05 -15.78
CA HIS A 28 2.42 -9.64 -16.93
C HIS A 28 1.87 -9.18 -18.27
N GLU A 29 0.58 -8.82 -18.31
CA GLU A 29 -0.08 -8.31 -19.52
C GLU A 29 0.02 -6.78 -19.63
N GLY A 30 0.70 -6.12 -18.68
CA GLY A 30 0.80 -4.67 -18.63
C GLY A 30 -0.53 -3.96 -18.38
N ILE A 31 -1.57 -4.68 -17.97
CA ILE A 31 -2.91 -4.13 -17.76
C ILE A 31 -2.87 -3.22 -16.54
N LYS A 32 -3.20 -1.95 -16.76
CA LYS A 32 -3.35 -0.91 -15.74
C LYS A 32 -4.71 -0.24 -15.85
N PHE A 33 -5.13 0.37 -14.75
CA PHE A 33 -6.34 1.16 -14.64
C PHE A 33 -5.97 2.64 -14.75
N PRO A 34 -6.18 3.30 -15.91
CA PRO A 34 -5.84 4.70 -16.11
C PRO A 34 -6.80 5.63 -15.37
N CYS A 35 -6.28 6.76 -14.89
CA CYS A 35 -7.10 7.88 -14.46
C CYS A 35 -7.60 8.65 -15.68
N ASN A 36 -8.86 9.07 -15.67
CA ASN A 36 -9.46 9.86 -16.75
C ASN A 36 -9.22 11.37 -16.60
N LYS A 37 -8.65 11.81 -15.47
CA LYS A 37 -8.39 13.22 -15.16
C LYS A 37 -6.90 13.60 -15.22
N CYS A 38 -5.99 12.62 -15.29
CA CYS A 38 -4.55 12.84 -15.41
C CYS A 38 -3.84 11.61 -15.99
N SER A 39 -2.54 11.72 -16.27
CA SER A 39 -1.74 10.64 -16.87
C SER A 39 -1.39 9.49 -15.91
N ALA A 40 -1.93 9.49 -14.68
CA ALA A 40 -1.66 8.44 -13.70
C ALA A 40 -2.35 7.12 -14.09
N SER A 41 -1.69 5.98 -13.84
CA SER A 41 -2.26 4.65 -14.03
C SER A 41 -1.88 3.73 -12.87
N PHE A 42 -2.80 2.83 -12.51
CA PHE A 42 -2.69 2.01 -11.31
C PHE A 42 -2.79 0.53 -11.62
N SER A 43 -2.14 -0.32 -10.84
CA SER A 43 -2.23 -1.78 -11.00
C SER A 43 -3.54 -2.37 -10.46
N GLN A 44 -4.32 -1.59 -9.71
CA GLN A 44 -5.57 -2.05 -9.10
C GLN A 44 -6.64 -0.96 -9.14
N LYS A 45 -7.89 -1.35 -9.40
CA LYS A 45 -9.05 -0.44 -9.40
C LYS A 45 -9.24 0.28 -8.05
N GLY A 46 -8.97 -0.39 -6.93
CA GLY A 46 -9.04 0.24 -5.60
C GLY A 46 -8.04 1.38 -5.40
N TYR A 47 -6.84 1.26 -5.98
CA TYR A 47 -5.85 2.33 -5.95
C TYR A 47 -6.23 3.49 -6.84
N LEU A 48 -6.77 3.24 -8.04
CA LEU A 48 -7.33 4.30 -8.89
C LEU A 48 -8.43 5.07 -8.16
N LYS A 49 -9.39 4.36 -7.54
CA LYS A 49 -10.49 5.00 -6.80
C LYS A 49 -9.96 5.88 -5.66
N THR A 50 -9.02 5.36 -4.88
CA THR A 50 -8.38 6.13 -3.80
C THR A 50 -7.67 7.36 -4.35
N HIS A 51 -6.92 7.23 -5.45
CA HIS A 51 -6.25 8.34 -6.09
C HIS A 51 -7.23 9.42 -6.54
N GLN A 52 -8.33 9.04 -7.19
CA GLN A 52 -9.35 9.99 -7.64
C GLN A 52 -9.95 10.78 -6.46
N LEU A 53 -10.34 10.07 -5.40
CA LEU A 53 -10.86 10.69 -4.18
C LEU A 53 -9.83 11.65 -3.55
N ALA A 54 -8.58 11.22 -3.43
CA ALA A 54 -7.55 11.97 -2.73
C ALA A 54 -7.02 13.19 -3.51
N VAL A 55 -6.82 13.02 -4.82
CA VAL A 55 -6.09 14.00 -5.66
C VAL A 55 -7.03 14.92 -6.42
N HIS A 56 -8.18 14.40 -6.87
CA HIS A 56 -9.10 15.18 -7.71
C HIS A 56 -10.31 15.70 -6.94
N GLU A 57 -10.72 15.02 -5.87
CA GLU A 57 -11.89 15.40 -5.07
C GLU A 57 -11.49 15.95 -3.69
N SER A 58 -10.20 15.84 -3.32
CA SER A 58 -9.68 16.20 -1.98
C SER A 58 -10.46 15.53 -0.83
N ILE A 59 -11.12 14.41 -1.10
CA ILE A 59 -11.88 13.66 -0.12
C ILE A 59 -10.92 12.85 0.73
N THR A 60 -10.92 13.17 2.01
CA THR A 60 -10.21 12.42 3.05
C THR A 60 -11.25 11.74 3.94
N LYS A 61 -11.02 10.47 4.27
CA LYS A 61 -12.00 9.64 4.98
C LYS A 61 -11.61 9.34 6.42
N PHE A 62 -10.34 9.53 6.74
CA PHE A 62 -9.76 9.09 7.99
C PHE A 62 -9.19 10.30 8.71
N THR A 63 -9.72 10.61 9.87
CA THR A 63 -9.31 11.76 10.68
C THR A 63 -8.52 11.28 11.90
N CYS A 64 -7.42 11.93 12.20
CA CYS A 64 -6.71 11.76 13.46
C CYS A 64 -7.45 12.51 14.56
N ASN A 65 -7.95 11.81 15.57
CA ASN A 65 -8.68 12.47 16.66
C ASN A 65 -7.77 13.26 17.62
N GLU A 66 -6.45 13.05 17.56
CA GLU A 66 -5.48 13.76 18.42
C GLU A 66 -5.08 15.12 17.86
N CYS A 67 -5.00 15.29 16.53
CA CYS A 67 -4.58 16.54 15.89
C CYS A 67 -5.45 16.99 14.72
N LEU A 68 -6.60 16.33 14.51
CA LEU A 68 -7.60 16.60 13.47
C LEU A 68 -7.08 16.51 12.02
N LYS A 69 -5.85 16.05 11.81
CA LYS A 69 -5.29 15.84 10.49
C LYS A 69 -6.03 14.73 9.75
N THR A 70 -6.35 14.96 8.47
CA THR A 70 -7.11 14.02 7.66
C THR A 70 -6.24 13.28 6.64
N PHE A 71 -6.68 12.08 6.26
CA PHE A 71 -5.98 11.17 5.36
C PHE A 71 -6.97 10.51 4.40
N SER A 72 -6.53 10.29 3.17
CA SER A 72 -7.28 9.56 2.14
C SER A 72 -7.25 8.04 2.33
N LEU A 73 -6.27 7.53 3.08
CA LEU A 73 -6.03 6.12 3.32
C LEU A 73 -5.82 5.82 4.81
N GLU A 74 -6.45 4.73 5.28
CA GLU A 74 -6.35 4.27 6.66
C GLU A 74 -4.91 3.93 7.06
N ILE A 75 -4.14 3.32 6.17
CA ILE A 75 -2.73 2.97 6.43
C ILE A 75 -1.88 4.22 6.68
N HIS A 76 -2.22 5.35 6.05
CA HIS A 76 -1.53 6.62 6.28
C HIS A 76 -1.89 7.20 7.65
N LEU A 77 -3.15 7.11 8.07
CA LEU A 77 -3.57 7.47 9.43
C LEU A 77 -2.85 6.58 10.46
N LYS A 78 -2.86 5.25 10.30
CA LYS A 78 -2.18 4.32 11.20
C LYS A 78 -0.69 4.61 11.34
N ARG A 79 0.00 4.89 10.23
CA ARG A 79 1.40 5.30 10.25
C ARG A 79 1.59 6.64 10.97
N HIS A 80 0.71 7.60 10.74
CA HIS A 80 0.75 8.88 11.43
C HIS A 80 0.56 8.73 12.94
N LEU A 81 -0.32 7.85 13.42
CA LEU A 81 -0.50 7.62 14.86
C LEU A 81 0.78 7.13 15.57
N LEU A 82 1.72 6.50 14.84
CA LEU A 82 3.03 6.15 15.40
C LEU A 82 3.86 7.38 15.78
N THR A 83 3.65 8.51 15.11
CA THR A 83 4.38 9.76 15.40
C THR A 83 3.94 10.36 16.72
N HIS A 84 2.64 10.28 17.04
CA HIS A 84 2.11 10.71 18.34
C HIS A 84 2.70 9.87 19.48
N ARG A 85 2.82 8.55 19.26
CA ARG A 85 3.38 7.61 20.23
C ARG A 85 4.92 7.58 20.25
N ARG A 86 5.59 8.39 19.42
CA ARG A 86 7.05 8.38 19.21
C ARG A 86 7.63 6.98 18.94
N ILE A 87 6.83 6.08 18.36
CA ILE A 87 7.25 4.71 18.04
C ILE A 87 8.18 4.78 16.82
N ARG A 88 9.40 4.25 16.97
CA ARG A 88 10.40 4.14 15.90
C ARG A 88 10.88 2.70 15.79
N PHE A 89 11.26 2.31 14.58
CA PHE A 89 11.85 1.02 14.27
C PHE A 89 13.37 1.17 14.26
N SER A 90 14.03 0.56 15.23
CA SER A 90 15.49 0.62 15.36
C SER A 90 16.16 -0.52 14.62
N CYS A 91 17.34 -0.25 14.06
CA CYS A 91 18.26 -1.27 13.61
C CYS A 91 18.90 -1.94 14.83
N ASP A 92 19.05 -3.25 14.80
CA ASP A 92 19.74 -4.04 15.83
C ASP A 92 21.26 -4.04 15.64
N GLN A 93 21.71 -3.78 14.41
CA GLN A 93 23.14 -3.74 14.04
C GLN A 93 23.75 -2.33 14.13
N CYS A 94 22.93 -1.29 14.28
CA CYS A 94 23.43 0.08 14.48
C CYS A 94 22.40 0.98 15.19
N SER A 95 22.82 2.14 15.69
CA SER A 95 21.95 3.06 16.45
C SER A 95 20.93 3.86 15.61
N LYS A 96 20.69 3.49 14.34
CA LYS A 96 19.75 4.22 13.47
C LYS A 96 18.30 3.80 13.75
N SER A 97 17.38 4.78 13.73
CA SER A 97 15.96 4.56 13.94
C SER A 97 15.08 5.23 12.88
N TYR A 98 14.04 4.52 12.46
CA TYR A 98 13.20 4.87 11.34
C TYR A 98 11.75 5.06 11.77
N SER A 99 11.03 5.97 11.13
CA SER A 99 9.58 6.14 11.31
C SER A 99 8.75 5.03 10.67
N GLU A 100 9.34 4.24 9.77
CA GLU A 100 8.65 3.21 9.00
C GLU A 100 9.45 1.92 8.93
N LYS A 101 8.78 0.78 9.11
CA LYS A 101 9.39 -0.56 9.01
C LYS A 101 9.97 -0.82 7.62
N GLY A 102 9.34 -0.30 6.57
CA GLY A 102 9.84 -0.42 5.19
C GLY A 102 11.17 0.30 4.99
N SER A 103 11.36 1.45 5.65
CA SER A 103 12.62 2.19 5.60
C SER A 103 13.74 1.46 6.34
N LEU A 104 13.43 0.86 7.50
CA LEU A 104 14.38 -0.01 8.20
C LEU A 104 14.77 -1.23 7.36
N LYS A 105 13.84 -1.86 6.64
CA LYS A 105 14.14 -3.02 5.79
C LYS A 105 15.06 -2.69 4.60
N LYS A 106 15.06 -1.43 4.15
CA LYS A 106 15.93 -0.96 3.05
C LYS A 106 17.30 -0.49 3.54
N HIS A 107 17.38 -0.07 4.80
CA HIS A 107 18.61 0.30 5.48
C HIS A 107 19.49 -0.93 5.67
#